data_AF-A0A813TK95-F1
#
_entry.id   AF-A0A813TK95-F1
#
_cell.length_a   1.000
_cell.length_b   1.000
_cell.length_c   1.000
_cell.angle_alpha   90.00
_cell.angle_beta   90.00
_cell.angle_gamma   90.00
#
_symmetry.space_group_name_H-M   'P 1'
#
loop_
_entity.id
_entity.type
_entity.pdbx_description
1 polymer ?
#
loop_
_entity_poly.entity_id
_entity_poly.type
_entity_poly.pdbx_seq_one_letter_code
_entity_poly.pdbx_strand_id
1 'polypeptide(L)'
;MTDSATASSSVSQKTAMKDEGKFVDLPNAREGEVVVRFPPEASGYLHIGHAKAALLNQYYQKTFKGTLIMRFDDTNPAKENAEFEQVILEDLKMLGVTYDRFSHSSDHFDTLMDYCKKLIEKGIAYCDDTEPEEMKAQRELAISSFSRFFQVSLHPFRH
;
A
#
# COMPACT_ATOMS: atom_id res chain seq x y z
N MET A 1 -5.02 -78.02 -8.91
CA MET A 1 -3.70 -77.49 -9.31
C MET A 1 -3.89 -76.70 -10.61
N THR A 2 -3.76 -75.39 -10.73
CA THR A 2 -3.54 -74.29 -9.76
C THR A 2 -3.93 -72.94 -10.38
N ASP A 3 -4.49 -71.93 -9.69
CA ASP A 3 -5.37 -71.90 -8.49
C ASP A 3 -5.95 -70.46 -8.31
N SER A 4 -6.75 -70.17 -7.27
CA SER A 4 -7.36 -68.83 -7.04
C SER A 4 -6.35 -67.75 -6.62
N ALA A 5 -6.38 -66.56 -7.26
CA ALA A 5 -6.05 -65.28 -6.59
C ALA A 5 -6.51 -64.04 -7.39
N THR A 6 -7.44 -63.26 -6.83
CA THR A 6 -7.71 -61.87 -7.24
C THR A 6 -6.59 -60.95 -6.74
N ALA A 7 -6.01 -60.13 -7.60
CA ALA A 7 -4.99 -59.14 -7.22
C ALA A 7 -5.50 -57.70 -7.38
N SER A 8 -5.50 -56.94 -6.28
CA SER A 8 -5.87 -55.54 -6.19
C SER A 8 -4.73 -54.59 -6.58
N SER A 9 -5.04 -53.40 -7.13
CA SER A 9 -4.19 -52.21 -6.89
C SER A 9 -4.96 -50.88 -6.95
N SER A 10 -5.09 -50.26 -5.78
CA SER A 10 -5.10 -48.81 -5.50
C SER A 10 -5.71 -47.84 -6.53
N VAL A 11 -6.94 -47.39 -6.26
CA VAL A 11 -7.46 -46.12 -6.77
C VAL A 11 -6.70 -44.96 -6.11
N SER A 12 -6.03 -44.14 -6.90
CA SER A 12 -5.33 -42.94 -6.41
C SER A 12 -6.33 -41.86 -6.03
N GLN A 13 -6.49 -41.60 -4.73
CA GLN A 13 -7.33 -40.52 -4.23
C GLN A 13 -6.65 -39.16 -4.47
N LYS A 14 -7.12 -38.42 -5.48
CA LYS A 14 -6.84 -36.98 -5.59
C LYS A 14 -7.58 -36.24 -4.48
N THR A 15 -6.87 -35.85 -3.42
CA THR A 15 -7.41 -34.97 -2.39
C THR A 15 -7.69 -33.59 -3.00
N ALA A 16 -8.93 -33.13 -2.94
CA ALA A 16 -9.28 -31.78 -3.38
C ALA A 16 -8.66 -30.75 -2.43
N MET A 17 -7.76 -29.91 -2.94
CA MET A 17 -7.27 -28.75 -2.20
C MET A 17 -8.44 -27.78 -2.02
N LYS A 18 -8.75 -27.44 -0.76
CA LYS A 18 -9.70 -26.36 -0.45
C LYS A 18 -9.09 -25.03 -0.91
N ASP A 19 -9.96 -24.15 -1.42
CA ASP A 19 -9.61 -22.76 -1.73
C ASP A 19 -9.56 -21.94 -0.42
N GLU A 20 -8.58 -22.27 0.43
CA GLU A 20 -8.24 -21.46 1.61
C GLU A 20 -7.49 -20.23 1.10
N GLY A 21 -8.13 -19.06 1.22
CA GLY A 21 -7.78 -17.85 0.49
C GLY A 21 -6.28 -17.55 0.52
N LYS A 22 -5.65 -17.67 -0.65
CA LYS A 22 -4.19 -17.68 -0.82
C LYS A 22 -3.50 -16.53 -0.07
N PHE A 23 -2.82 -16.87 1.01
CA PHE A 23 -1.73 -16.06 1.53
C PHE A 23 -0.69 -15.91 0.42
N VAL A 24 -0.16 -14.70 0.26
CA VAL A 24 0.79 -14.41 -0.82
C VAL A 24 2.18 -14.69 -0.29
N ASP A 25 2.83 -15.73 -0.81
CA ASP A 25 4.23 -16.00 -0.52
C ASP A 25 5.06 -14.77 -0.91
N LEU A 26 5.84 -14.26 0.04
CA LEU A 26 6.77 -13.14 -0.18
C LEU A 26 8.11 -13.70 -0.66
N PRO A 27 8.44 -13.63 -1.96
CA PRO A 27 9.66 -14.22 -2.50
C PRO A 27 10.89 -13.53 -1.90
N ASN A 28 11.82 -14.34 -1.38
CA ASN A 28 13.03 -13.90 -0.67
C ASN A 28 12.78 -13.20 0.69
N ALA A 29 11.58 -13.27 1.26
CA ALA A 29 11.36 -12.79 2.62
C ALA A 29 12.21 -13.56 3.64
N ARG A 30 12.85 -12.82 4.55
CA ARG A 30 13.64 -13.36 5.65
C ARG A 30 13.04 -12.92 6.97
N GLU A 31 13.21 -13.74 8.01
CA GLU A 31 12.82 -13.35 9.35
C GLU A 31 13.57 -12.08 9.79
N GLY A 32 12.85 -11.12 10.40
CA GLY A 32 13.38 -9.84 10.84
C GLY A 32 13.53 -8.76 9.75
N GLU A 33 13.53 -9.13 8.46
CA GLU A 33 13.71 -8.17 7.34
C GLU A 33 12.38 -7.67 6.74
N VAL A 34 11.26 -8.37 6.97
CA VAL A 34 9.96 -7.98 6.40
C VAL A 34 9.42 -6.72 7.09
N VAL A 35 9.09 -5.70 6.29
CA VAL A 35 8.44 -4.47 6.74
C VAL A 35 7.12 -4.31 6.00
N VAL A 36 6.03 -4.14 6.75
CA VAL A 36 4.66 -3.98 6.24
C VAL A 36 4.02 -2.70 6.77
N ARG A 37 3.07 -2.13 6.01
CA ARG A 37 2.42 -0.85 6.30
C ARG A 37 0.90 -1.05 6.35
N PHE A 38 0.25 -0.59 7.41
CA PHE A 38 -1.19 -0.34 7.40
C PHE A 38 -1.44 1.18 7.35
N PRO A 39 -2.00 1.71 6.25
CA PRO A 39 -2.25 3.13 6.11
C PRO A 39 -3.72 3.48 5.89
N PRO A 40 -4.47 3.75 6.97
CA PRO A 40 -5.77 4.36 6.85
C PRO A 40 -5.65 5.87 6.55
N GLU A 41 -6.56 6.38 5.74
CA GLU A 41 -6.86 7.81 5.71
C GLU A 41 -7.72 8.15 6.93
N ALA A 42 -7.42 9.26 7.62
CA ALA A 42 -8.23 9.75 8.75
C ALA A 42 -9.51 10.47 8.28
N SER A 43 -10.16 9.95 7.24
CA SER A 43 -11.32 10.53 6.54
C SER A 43 -12.65 9.78 6.79
N GLY A 44 -12.61 8.68 7.57
CA GLY A 44 -13.78 7.91 7.97
C GLY A 44 -13.45 6.69 8.84
N TYR A 45 -14.48 5.97 9.28
CA TYR A 45 -14.35 4.82 10.18
C TYR A 45 -13.73 3.57 9.52
N LEU A 46 -13.16 2.67 10.33
CA LEU A 46 -12.75 1.36 9.83
C LEU A 46 -13.97 0.51 9.47
N HIS A 47 -13.87 -0.17 8.33
CA HIS A 47 -14.84 -1.18 7.90
C HIS A 47 -14.13 -2.52 7.68
N ILE A 48 -14.88 -3.57 7.39
CA ILE A 48 -14.36 -4.95 7.25
C ILE A 48 -13.19 -5.10 6.26
N GLY A 49 -13.10 -4.21 5.25
CA GLY A 49 -11.97 -4.16 4.31
C GLY A 49 -10.68 -3.68 4.98
N HIS A 50 -10.75 -2.61 5.77
CA HIS A 50 -9.65 -2.13 6.60
C HIS A 50 -9.23 -3.16 7.65
N ALA A 51 -10.19 -3.78 8.34
CA ALA A 51 -9.90 -4.84 9.31
C ALA A 51 -9.15 -6.02 8.67
N LYS A 52 -9.58 -6.47 7.48
CA LYS A 52 -8.87 -7.51 6.70
C LYS A 52 -7.44 -7.09 6.36
N ALA A 53 -7.22 -5.85 5.91
CA ALA A 53 -5.89 -5.34 5.58
C ALA A 53 -4.99 -5.23 6.82
N ALA A 54 -5.50 -4.74 7.94
CA ALA A 54 -4.76 -4.62 9.20
C ALA A 54 -4.34 -6.01 9.74
N LEU A 55 -5.28 -6.97 9.79
CA LEU A 55 -5.01 -8.34 10.22
C LEU A 55 -4.03 -9.07 9.30
N LEU A 56 -4.12 -8.86 7.97
CA LEU A 56 -3.17 -9.43 7.01
C LEU A 56 -1.75 -8.87 7.19
N ASN A 57 -1.61 -7.57 7.40
CA ASN A 57 -0.32 -6.96 7.69
C ASN A 57 0.25 -7.49 9.03
N GLN A 58 -0.56 -7.58 10.09
CA GLN A 58 -0.13 -8.15 11.37
C GLN A 58 0.24 -9.64 11.25
N TYR A 59 -0.40 -10.40 10.36
CA TYR A 59 -0.03 -11.78 10.04
C TYR A 59 1.38 -11.86 9.44
N TYR A 60 1.73 -11.00 8.48
CA TYR A 60 3.10 -10.97 7.93
C TYR A 60 4.14 -10.52 8.96
N GLN A 61 3.84 -9.48 9.76
CA GLN A 61 4.68 -9.05 10.88
C GLN A 61 4.97 -10.22 11.83
N LYS A 62 3.95 -10.95 12.30
CA LYS A 62 4.13 -12.08 13.23
C LYS A 62 4.85 -13.27 12.57
N THR A 63 4.45 -13.65 11.36
CA THR A 63 4.99 -14.82 10.63
C THR A 63 6.47 -14.65 10.32
N PHE A 64 6.89 -13.45 9.91
CA PHE A 64 8.28 -13.17 9.55
C PHE A 64 9.06 -12.43 10.65
N LYS A 65 8.54 -12.32 11.88
CA LYS A 65 9.14 -11.52 12.98
C LYS A 65 9.53 -10.10 12.51
N GLY A 66 8.73 -9.55 11.59
CA GLY A 66 8.97 -8.30 10.88
C GLY A 66 8.45 -7.09 11.63
N THR A 67 8.46 -5.93 10.95
CA THR A 67 7.97 -4.65 11.48
C THR A 67 6.63 -4.27 10.83
N LEU A 68 5.61 -3.99 11.62
CA LEU A 68 4.38 -3.32 11.20
C LEU A 68 4.45 -1.82 11.48
N ILE A 69 4.35 -1.03 10.42
CA ILE A 69 4.24 0.42 10.48
C ILE A 69 2.76 0.80 10.35
N MET A 70 2.23 1.43 11.38
CA MET A 70 1.00 2.22 11.29
C MET A 70 1.38 3.60 10.73
N ARG A 71 0.79 4.00 9.59
CA ARG A 71 1.01 5.34 9.04
C ARG A 71 -0.26 5.97 8.50
N PHE A 72 -0.81 6.95 9.22
CA PHE A 72 -1.91 7.75 8.71
C PHE A 72 -1.51 8.45 7.41
N ASP A 73 -2.38 8.40 6.41
CA ASP A 73 -2.16 9.11 5.14
C ASP A 73 -2.82 10.49 5.21
N ASP A 74 -2.15 11.40 5.92
CA ASP A 74 -2.59 12.78 6.21
C ASP A 74 -2.09 13.78 5.16
N THR A 75 -2.41 13.50 3.90
CA THR A 75 -2.04 14.31 2.74
C THR A 75 -3.14 15.28 2.29
N ASN A 76 -4.29 15.30 2.97
CA ASN A 76 -5.47 16.10 2.64
C ASN A 76 -6.09 16.77 3.88
N PRO A 77 -5.57 17.95 4.28
CA PRO A 77 -6.00 18.64 5.51
C PRO A 77 -7.47 19.10 5.51
N ALA A 78 -8.18 18.99 4.38
CA ALA A 78 -9.62 19.27 4.31
C ALA A 78 -10.49 18.04 4.62
N LYS A 79 -9.91 16.84 4.75
CA LYS A 79 -10.61 15.57 5.01
C LYS A 79 -10.21 14.90 6.33
N GLU A 80 -9.11 15.30 6.94
CA GLU A 80 -8.63 14.72 8.20
C GLU A 80 -9.40 15.24 9.40
N ASN A 81 -9.72 14.34 10.34
CA ASN A 81 -10.22 14.68 11.66
C ASN A 81 -9.50 13.83 12.71
N ALA A 82 -8.98 14.48 13.75
CA ALA A 82 -8.32 13.82 14.88
C ALA A 82 -9.25 12.83 15.61
N GLU A 83 -10.57 13.05 15.56
CA GLU A 83 -11.56 12.10 16.09
C GLU A 83 -11.54 10.77 15.31
N PHE A 84 -11.41 10.79 13.97
CA PHE A 84 -11.30 9.57 13.18
C PHE A 84 -9.99 8.83 13.47
N GLU A 85 -8.86 9.55 13.60
CA GLU A 85 -7.58 8.95 14.00
C GLU A 85 -7.70 8.20 15.35
N GLN A 86 -8.32 8.82 16.36
CA GLN A 86 -8.54 8.18 17.66
C GLN A 86 -9.41 6.92 17.55
N VAL A 87 -10.56 6.99 16.87
CA VAL A 87 -11.46 5.83 16.70
C VAL A 87 -10.77 4.71 15.90
N ILE A 88 -10.00 5.03 14.86
CA ILE A 88 -9.21 4.06 14.10
C ILE A 88 -8.21 3.32 14.99
N LEU A 89 -7.54 4.02 15.91
CA LEU A 89 -6.60 3.41 16.86
C LEU A 89 -7.32 2.53 17.90
N GLU A 90 -8.52 2.93 18.35
CA GLU A 90 -9.36 2.10 19.22
C GLU A 90 -9.88 0.84 18.52
N ASP A 91 -10.34 0.95 17.27
CA ASP A 91 -10.77 -0.19 16.44
C ASP A 91 -9.63 -1.19 16.23
N LEU A 92 -8.42 -0.72 15.90
CA LEU A 92 -7.24 -1.58 15.76
C LEU A 92 -6.90 -2.30 17.08
N LYS A 93 -7.02 -1.60 18.21
CA LYS A 93 -6.81 -2.18 19.54
C LYS A 93 -7.87 -3.23 19.88
N MET A 94 -9.14 -3.00 19.53
CA MET A 94 -10.23 -3.98 19.68
C MET A 94 -10.03 -5.21 18.80
N LEU A 95 -9.49 -5.04 17.59
CA LEU A 95 -9.10 -6.12 16.69
C LEU A 95 -7.82 -6.87 17.13
N GLY A 96 -7.14 -6.42 18.20
CA GLY A 96 -5.88 -7.00 18.67
C GLY A 96 -4.69 -6.73 17.74
N VAL A 97 -4.77 -5.71 16.88
CA VAL A 97 -3.71 -5.31 15.96
C VAL A 97 -2.67 -4.47 16.71
N THR A 98 -1.39 -4.83 16.53
CA THR A 98 -0.25 -4.26 17.27
C THR A 98 0.84 -3.85 16.29
N TYR A 99 1.12 -2.56 16.19
CA TYR A 99 2.17 -2.01 15.33
C TYR A 99 3.46 -1.71 16.12
N ASP A 100 4.60 -1.78 15.45
CA ASP A 100 5.94 -1.52 16.04
C ASP A 100 6.39 -0.06 15.84
N ARG A 101 5.84 0.60 14.82
CA ARG A 101 6.11 2.01 14.50
C ARG A 101 4.82 2.74 14.19
N PHE A 102 4.82 4.02 14.54
CA PHE A 102 3.74 4.96 14.28
C PHE A 102 4.35 6.20 13.60
N SER A 103 3.62 6.78 12.65
CA SER A 103 4.07 7.93 11.85
C SER A 103 2.87 8.55 11.13
N HIS A 104 3.03 9.79 10.69
CA HIS A 104 2.16 10.44 9.72
C HIS A 104 2.87 10.54 8.36
N SER A 105 2.13 10.75 7.28
CA SER A 105 2.70 11.07 5.97
C SER A 105 3.26 12.50 5.94
N SER A 106 2.69 13.42 6.74
CA SER A 106 3.17 14.79 6.94
C SER A 106 4.57 14.88 7.58
N ASP A 107 4.92 13.95 8.47
CA ASP A 107 6.28 13.77 9.04
C ASP A 107 7.38 13.64 7.95
N HIS A 108 6.98 13.36 6.71
CA HIS A 108 7.87 13.14 5.59
C HIS A 108 7.77 14.22 4.50
N PHE A 109 7.00 15.30 4.69
CA PHE A 109 6.80 16.35 3.68
C PHE A 109 8.11 17.01 3.22
N ASP A 110 9.06 17.31 4.10
CA ASP A 110 10.37 17.85 3.71
C ASP A 110 11.13 16.90 2.77
N THR A 111 11.11 15.60 3.10
CA THR A 111 11.74 14.55 2.29
C THR A 111 11.04 14.37 0.94
N LEU A 112 9.70 14.42 0.92
CA LEU A 112 8.90 14.36 -0.31
C LEU A 112 9.16 15.58 -1.21
N MET A 113 9.23 16.78 -0.62
CA MET A 113 9.56 18.03 -1.31
C MET A 113 10.97 17.97 -1.94
N ASP A 114 11.95 17.45 -1.22
CA ASP A 114 13.30 17.25 -1.76
C ASP A 114 13.36 16.19 -2.86
N TYR A 115 12.51 15.17 -2.83
CA TYR A 115 12.35 14.26 -3.98
C TYR A 115 11.70 14.97 -5.17
N CYS A 116 10.65 15.77 -4.96
CA CYS A 116 10.01 16.56 -6.03
C CYS A 116 11.02 17.47 -6.75
N LYS A 117 11.86 18.21 -6.01
CA LYS A 117 12.97 19.01 -6.58
C LYS A 117 13.89 18.14 -7.44
N LYS A 118 14.38 17.03 -6.91
CA LYS A 118 15.27 16.09 -7.63
C LYS A 118 14.63 15.46 -8.88
N LEU A 119 13.31 15.29 -8.91
CA LEU A 119 12.59 14.80 -10.09
C LEU A 119 12.49 15.88 -11.19
N ILE A 120 12.26 17.13 -10.80
CA ILE A 120 12.25 18.29 -11.70
C ILE A 120 13.66 18.56 -12.27
N GLU A 121 14.70 18.57 -11.41
CA GLU A 121 16.10 18.70 -11.81
C GLU A 121 16.55 17.62 -12.82
N LYS A 122 16.03 16.39 -12.67
CA LYS A 122 16.26 15.28 -13.60
C LYS A 122 15.43 15.34 -14.89
N GLY A 123 14.54 16.32 -15.05
CA GLY A 123 13.64 16.44 -16.21
C GLY A 123 12.58 15.34 -16.31
N ILE A 124 12.26 14.66 -15.19
CA ILE A 124 11.26 13.58 -15.13
C ILE A 124 9.99 13.96 -14.34
N ALA A 125 9.89 15.21 -13.91
CA ALA A 125 8.68 15.86 -13.43
C ALA A 125 8.63 17.32 -13.92
N TYR A 126 7.42 17.89 -14.00
CA TYR A 126 7.17 19.27 -14.39
C TYR A 126 5.96 19.79 -13.59
N CYS A 127 5.87 21.12 -13.42
CA CYS A 127 4.66 21.78 -12.93
C CYS A 127 3.71 21.99 -14.12
N ASP A 128 2.41 21.82 -13.90
CA ASP A 128 1.39 22.03 -14.93
C ASP A 128 0.27 22.91 -14.40
N ASP A 129 0.21 24.14 -14.90
CA ASP A 129 -0.78 25.16 -14.51
C ASP A 129 -2.00 25.16 -15.46
N THR A 130 -2.12 24.14 -16.32
CA THR A 130 -3.27 23.94 -17.22
C THR A 130 -4.56 23.70 -16.40
N GLU A 131 -5.70 24.24 -16.83
CA GLU A 131 -6.96 24.07 -16.10
C GLU A 131 -7.39 22.59 -15.95
N PRO A 132 -7.99 22.16 -14.81
CA PRO A 132 -8.24 20.75 -14.52
C PRO A 132 -9.11 20.00 -15.54
N GLU A 133 -10.08 20.69 -16.16
CA GLU A 133 -10.92 20.12 -17.23
C GLU A 133 -10.11 19.89 -18.51
N GLU A 134 -9.22 20.83 -18.86
CA GLU A 134 -8.35 20.71 -20.02
C GLU A 134 -7.28 19.62 -19.80
N MET A 135 -6.64 19.58 -18.63
CA MET A 135 -5.72 18.48 -18.25
C MET A 135 -6.39 17.10 -18.32
N LYS A 136 -7.71 17.02 -18.07
CA LYS A 136 -8.46 15.77 -18.23
C LYS A 136 -8.65 15.44 -19.72
N ALA A 137 -9.11 16.39 -20.53
CA ALA A 137 -9.30 16.20 -21.97
C ALA A 137 -8.00 15.85 -22.70
N GLN A 138 -6.89 16.53 -22.37
CA GLN A 138 -5.55 16.23 -22.91
C GLN A 138 -5.13 14.79 -22.60
N ARG A 139 -5.35 14.31 -21.37
CA ARG A 139 -5.08 12.91 -20.97
C ARG A 139 -5.94 11.90 -21.71
N GLU A 140 -7.24 12.17 -21.88
CA GLU A 140 -8.16 11.29 -22.62
C GLU A 140 -7.78 11.18 -24.10
N LEU A 141 -7.26 12.25 -24.70
CA LEU A 141 -6.76 12.31 -26.08
C LEU A 141 -5.28 11.88 -26.23
N ALA A 142 -4.62 11.47 -25.15
CA ALA A 142 -3.18 11.18 -25.08
C ALA A 142 -2.26 12.31 -25.59
N ILE A 143 -2.74 13.55 -25.53
CA ILE A 143 -1.99 14.77 -25.88
C ILE A 143 -1.10 15.16 -24.70
N SER A 144 0.14 15.57 -24.99
CA SER A 144 1.04 16.11 -23.96
C SER A 144 0.70 17.57 -23.68
N SER A 145 0.58 17.92 -22.39
CA SER A 145 0.49 19.31 -21.94
C SER A 145 1.65 20.15 -22.46
N PHE A 146 1.38 21.42 -22.76
CA PHE A 146 2.38 22.41 -23.15
C PHE A 146 3.49 22.54 -22.09
N SER A 147 3.10 22.51 -20.81
CA SER A 147 3.99 22.60 -19.65
C SER A 147 5.06 21.50 -19.62
N ARG A 148 4.77 20.33 -20.22
CA ARG A 148 5.71 19.20 -20.33
C ARG A 148 6.98 19.54 -21.12
N PHE A 149 6.90 20.48 -22.06
CA PHE A 149 8.01 20.89 -22.92
C PHE A 149 8.78 22.08 -22.36
N PHE A 150 8.23 22.78 -21.36
CA PHE A 150 8.91 23.87 -20.64
C PHE A 150 9.68 23.29 -19.46
N GLN A 151 10.91 22.86 -19.74
CA GLN A 151 11.87 22.59 -18.68
C GLN A 151 12.15 23.89 -17.94
N VAL A 152 11.69 23.99 -16.69
CA VAL A 152 11.91 25.15 -15.82
C VAL A 152 13.42 25.35 -15.66
N SER A 153 13.99 26.31 -16.37
CA SER A 153 15.27 26.86 -15.93
C SER A 153 15.00 27.49 -14.57
N LEU A 154 15.63 26.94 -13.53
CA LEU A 154 15.55 27.49 -12.17
C LEU A 154 16.27 28.85 -12.12
N HIS A 155 15.64 29.87 -12.71
CA HIS A 155 15.89 31.24 -12.34
C HIS A 155 15.51 31.35 -10.85
N PRO A 156 16.38 31.90 -9.99
CA PRO A 156 16.13 31.92 -8.57
C PRO A 156 14.86 32.71 -8.29
N PHE A 157 13.97 32.13 -7.46
CA PHE A 157 12.82 32.83 -6.90
C PHE A 157 13.29 34.18 -6.36
N ARG A 158 12.90 35.27 -7.03
CA ARG A 158 13.16 36.62 -6.55
C ARG A 158 12.17 36.90 -5.43
N HIS A 159 12.72 37.20 -4.25
CA HIS A 159 11.99 37.75 -3.10
C HIS A 159 11.28 39.06 -3.45
#